data_AF-G0P0G2-F1
#
_entry.id   AF-G0P0G2-F1
#
_cell.length_a   1.000
_cell.length_b   1.000
_cell.length_c   1.000
_cell.angle_alpha   90.00
_cell.angle_beta   90.00
_cell.angle_gamma   90.00
#
_symmetry.space_group_name_H-M   'P 1'
#
loop_
_entity.id
_entity.type
_entity.pdbx_description
1 polymer ?
#
loop_
_entity_poly.entity_id
_entity_poly.type
_entity_poly.pdbx_seq_one_letter_code
_entity_poly.pdbx_strand_id
1 'polypeptide(L)'
;MEIWRSNLRNLSFLGNLKTIDMSSSSEDRIIYIAENLQLKNLGLNSLKNLIPNKEGLWVVLAKNHPNFCISLYELQLFIDNGVYLSTDLKPKICNDWNLDDGKKICKFLNLEAIDTDCQYLVGNVTVNSKNEDLVWKLENISRIYGSIAVLSTKELLDLSFFANLEQVANTDYGGFFLKELEITATFRFQHPSYSNQVQQKTQNYFNAQYEAIVSILQRSDHSDQEQ
;
A
#
# COMPACT_ATOMS: atom_id res chain seq x y z
N MET A 1 0.49 -16.90 -13.36
CA MET A 1 1.34 -16.32 -14.44
C MET A 1 2.78 -16.46 -14.00
N GLU A 2 3.66 -17.03 -14.81
CA GLU A 2 5.07 -17.23 -14.44
C GLU A 2 6.00 -16.59 -15.48
N ILE A 3 6.93 -15.75 -15.03
CA ILE A 3 7.94 -15.08 -15.85
C ILE A 3 9.28 -15.22 -15.13
N TRP A 4 10.12 -16.10 -15.65
CA TRP A 4 11.35 -16.49 -15.00
C TRP A 4 12.54 -16.50 -15.95
N ARG A 5 13.70 -16.02 -15.49
CA ARG A 5 14.99 -16.04 -16.23
C ARG A 5 14.90 -15.49 -17.66
N SER A 6 14.15 -14.40 -17.84
CA SER A 6 14.03 -13.75 -19.14
C SER A 6 14.96 -12.53 -19.28
N ASN A 7 15.15 -12.09 -20.53
CA ASN A 7 15.82 -10.84 -20.87
C ASN A 7 14.84 -9.66 -21.05
N LEU A 8 13.61 -9.80 -20.54
CA LEU A 8 12.60 -8.74 -20.64
C LEU A 8 13.02 -7.54 -19.80
N ARG A 9 12.80 -6.34 -20.35
CA ARG A 9 13.00 -5.08 -19.62
C ARG A 9 11.75 -4.64 -18.86
N ASN A 10 10.59 -5.04 -19.36
CA ASN A 10 9.26 -4.90 -18.77
C ASN A 10 8.31 -5.91 -19.43
N LEU A 11 7.05 -5.91 -19.01
CA LEU A 11 5.97 -6.77 -19.52
C LEU A 11 5.03 -6.02 -20.47
N SER A 12 5.48 -4.92 -21.09
CA SER A 12 4.64 -4.10 -21.98
C SER A 12 4.12 -4.84 -23.22
N PHE A 13 4.70 -6.01 -23.56
CA PHE A 13 4.13 -6.90 -24.58
C PHE A 13 2.72 -7.41 -24.20
N LEU A 14 2.37 -7.38 -22.90
CA LEU A 14 1.04 -7.59 -22.36
C LEU A 14 0.18 -6.31 -22.39
N GLY A 15 0.49 -5.33 -23.23
CA GLY A 15 -0.20 -4.03 -23.28
C GLY A 15 -1.70 -4.10 -23.63
N ASN A 16 -2.23 -5.28 -24.00
CA ASN A 16 -3.66 -5.50 -24.19
C ASN A 16 -4.32 -6.27 -23.04
N LEU A 17 -3.54 -6.74 -22.05
CA LEU A 17 -4.03 -7.47 -20.89
C LEU A 17 -4.74 -6.50 -19.96
N LYS A 18 -6.06 -6.66 -19.83
CA LYS A 18 -6.92 -5.80 -18.99
C LYS A 18 -7.35 -6.45 -17.68
N THR A 19 -7.38 -7.79 -17.66
CA THR A 19 -7.88 -8.56 -16.53
C THR A 19 -6.97 -9.76 -16.32
N ILE A 20 -6.57 -10.00 -15.08
CA ILE A 20 -6.06 -11.30 -14.63
C ILE A 20 -7.15 -11.90 -13.74
N ASP A 21 -7.78 -12.96 -14.22
CA ASP A 21 -8.85 -13.65 -13.51
C ASP A 21 -8.34 -14.99 -12.99
N MET A 22 -8.24 -15.10 -11.67
CA MET A 22 -7.81 -16.30 -10.96
C MET A 22 -8.98 -16.98 -10.24
N SER A 23 -10.22 -16.51 -10.42
CA SER A 23 -11.41 -16.99 -9.68
C SER A 23 -11.62 -18.50 -9.77
N SER A 24 -11.25 -19.12 -10.89
CA SER A 24 -11.36 -20.57 -11.13
C SER A 24 -10.06 -21.36 -10.86
N SER A 25 -9.01 -20.74 -10.34
CA SER A 25 -7.71 -21.40 -10.13
C SER A 25 -7.71 -22.28 -8.89
N SER A 26 -7.53 -23.59 -9.08
CA SER A 26 -7.46 -24.60 -8.01
C SER A 26 -6.05 -24.88 -7.47
N GLU A 27 -4.99 -24.47 -8.18
CA GLU A 27 -3.59 -24.63 -7.76
C GLU A 27 -2.77 -23.35 -7.96
N ASP A 28 -1.68 -23.25 -7.20
CA ASP A 28 -0.67 -22.19 -7.05
C ASP A 28 -1.11 -20.76 -7.39
N ARG A 29 -1.46 -20.06 -6.30
CA ARG A 29 -2.06 -18.73 -6.16
C ARG A 29 -1.12 -17.57 -6.53
N ILE A 30 -0.24 -17.76 -7.51
CA ILE A 30 0.99 -16.97 -7.62
C ILE A 30 1.17 -16.41 -9.03
N ILE A 31 1.24 -15.09 -9.13
CA ILE A 31 1.97 -14.43 -10.20
C ILE A 31 3.44 -14.42 -9.78
N TYR A 32 4.26 -15.25 -10.42
CA TYR A 32 5.67 -15.42 -10.07
C TYR A 32 6.55 -14.74 -11.12
N ILE A 33 7.20 -13.64 -10.74
CA ILE A 33 8.09 -12.88 -11.62
C ILE A 33 9.46 -12.81 -10.97
N ALA A 34 10.36 -13.70 -11.39
CA ALA A 34 11.64 -13.86 -10.71
C ALA A 34 12.85 -14.08 -11.61
N GLU A 35 14.03 -13.73 -11.10
CA GLU A 35 15.32 -13.93 -11.79
C GLU A 35 15.40 -13.23 -13.16
N ASN A 36 14.65 -12.14 -13.36
CA ASN A 36 14.71 -11.35 -14.60
C ASN A 36 15.65 -10.16 -14.40
N LEU A 37 16.95 -10.39 -14.60
CA LEU A 37 18.00 -9.40 -14.29
C LEU A 37 17.92 -8.10 -15.10
N GLN A 38 17.18 -8.08 -16.21
CA GLN A 38 16.97 -6.88 -17.03
C GLN A 38 15.64 -6.17 -16.74
N LEU A 39 14.75 -6.77 -15.95
CA LEU A 39 13.39 -6.28 -15.70
C LEU A 39 13.45 -5.10 -14.74
N LYS A 40 13.13 -3.89 -15.22
CA LYS A 40 13.22 -2.63 -14.44
C LYS A 40 11.87 -2.16 -13.90
N ASN A 41 10.77 -2.62 -14.48
CA ASN A 41 9.40 -2.40 -14.02
C ASN A 41 8.48 -3.47 -14.62
N LEU A 42 7.24 -3.54 -14.14
CA LEU A 42 6.24 -4.45 -14.69
C LEU A 42 5.69 -3.92 -16.02
N GLY A 43 5.29 -2.64 -16.09
CA GLY A 43 4.77 -2.04 -17.34
C GLY A 43 3.39 -2.58 -17.73
N LEU A 44 2.55 -2.89 -16.73
CA LEU A 44 1.20 -3.42 -16.85
C LEU A 44 0.14 -2.30 -16.84
N ASN A 45 0.41 -1.20 -17.55
CA ASN A 45 -0.44 0.02 -17.52
C ASN A 45 -1.87 -0.19 -18.04
N SER A 46 -2.11 -1.27 -18.80
CA SER A 46 -3.43 -1.60 -19.34
C SER A 46 -4.26 -2.49 -18.41
N LEU A 47 -3.64 -3.06 -17.37
CA LEU A 47 -4.28 -3.98 -16.45
C LEU A 47 -5.20 -3.22 -15.49
N LYS A 48 -6.49 -3.51 -15.53
CA LYS A 48 -7.52 -2.80 -14.75
C LYS A 48 -8.13 -3.63 -13.64
N ASN A 49 -8.18 -4.94 -13.81
CA ASN A 49 -8.87 -5.85 -12.91
C ASN A 49 -7.97 -7.00 -12.50
N LEU A 50 -7.92 -7.26 -11.19
CA LEU A 50 -7.35 -8.46 -10.61
C LEU A 50 -8.49 -9.17 -9.89
N ILE A 51 -8.87 -10.34 -10.36
CA ILE A 51 -9.94 -11.13 -9.75
C ILE A 51 -9.27 -12.26 -8.99
N PRO A 52 -9.01 -12.10 -7.67
CA PRO A 52 -8.46 -13.18 -6.87
C PRO A 52 -9.47 -14.34 -6.75
N ASN A 53 -8.99 -15.53 -6.39
CA ASN A 53 -9.88 -16.58 -5.90
C ASN A 53 -10.23 -16.35 -4.42
N LYS A 54 -10.97 -17.28 -3.82
CA LYS A 54 -11.36 -17.26 -2.40
C LYS A 54 -10.17 -17.13 -1.43
N GLU A 55 -8.97 -17.45 -1.87
CA GLU A 55 -7.75 -17.49 -1.06
C GLU A 55 -6.82 -16.29 -1.30
N GLY A 56 -7.27 -15.34 -2.14
CA GLY A 56 -6.50 -14.16 -2.53
C GLY A 56 -5.53 -14.39 -3.68
N LEU A 57 -4.76 -13.36 -4.01
CA LEU A 57 -3.77 -13.38 -5.09
C LEU A 57 -2.39 -13.04 -4.52
N TRP A 58 -1.42 -13.91 -4.73
CA TRP A 58 -0.03 -13.65 -4.40
C TRP A 58 0.73 -13.18 -5.63
N VAL A 59 1.49 -12.10 -5.47
CA VAL A 59 2.44 -11.63 -6.48
C VAL A 59 3.81 -11.73 -5.87
N VAL A 60 4.69 -12.54 -6.46
CA VAL A 60 6.07 -12.71 -5.99
C VAL A 60 7.00 -12.05 -6.99
N LEU A 61 7.73 -11.03 -6.52
CA LEU A 61 8.76 -10.32 -7.28
C LEU A 61 10.11 -10.61 -6.63
N ALA A 62 10.92 -11.50 -7.21
CA ALA A 62 12.16 -11.94 -6.58
C ALA A 62 13.36 -11.88 -7.52
N LYS A 63 14.51 -11.37 -7.07
CA LYS A 63 15.79 -11.40 -7.81
C LYS A 63 15.70 -10.77 -9.21
N ASN A 64 14.87 -9.75 -9.37
CA ASN A 64 14.79 -8.95 -10.59
C ASN A 64 15.92 -7.90 -10.61
N HIS A 65 15.92 -6.97 -11.56
CA HIS A 65 16.97 -5.94 -11.65
C HIS A 65 17.09 -5.15 -10.32
N PRO A 66 18.30 -4.78 -9.84
CA PRO A 66 18.48 -4.05 -8.56
C PRO A 66 17.78 -2.68 -8.48
N ASN A 67 17.49 -2.09 -9.65
CA ASN A 67 16.71 -0.87 -9.81
C ASN A 67 15.27 -1.13 -10.29
N PHE A 68 14.76 -2.34 -10.09
CA PHE A 68 13.36 -2.64 -10.31
C PHE A 68 12.50 -1.72 -9.44
N CYS A 69 11.46 -1.15 -10.03
CA CYS A 69 10.44 -0.38 -9.35
C CYS A 69 9.04 -0.80 -9.82
N ILE A 70 8.04 -0.58 -8.97
CA ILE A 70 6.62 -0.77 -9.24
C ILE A 70 6.05 0.63 -9.52
N SER A 71 5.27 0.80 -10.58
CA SER A 71 4.59 2.08 -10.80
C SER A 71 3.56 2.34 -9.69
N LEU A 72 3.23 3.62 -9.47
CA LEU A 72 2.22 3.96 -8.47
C LEU A 72 0.85 3.36 -8.82
N TYR A 73 0.53 3.32 -10.12
CA TYR A 73 -0.66 2.68 -10.66
C TYR A 73 -0.74 1.18 -10.32
N GLU A 74 0.31 0.42 -10.62
CA GLU A 74 0.36 -1.02 -10.34
C GLU A 74 0.29 -1.30 -8.84
N LEU A 75 0.99 -0.51 -8.03
CA LEU A 75 0.93 -0.62 -6.59
C LEU A 75 -0.49 -0.37 -6.08
N GLN A 76 -1.15 0.68 -6.56
CA GLN A 76 -2.53 0.97 -6.16
C GLN A 76 -3.49 -0.14 -6.57
N LEU A 77 -3.35 -0.66 -7.79
CA LEU A 77 -4.15 -1.78 -8.27
C LEU A 77 -3.96 -3.02 -7.37
N PHE A 78 -2.73 -3.31 -6.94
CA PHE A 78 -2.46 -4.41 -6.01
C PHE A 78 -3.14 -4.20 -4.67
N ILE A 79 -3.07 -2.98 -4.12
CA ILE A 79 -3.68 -2.70 -2.82
C ILE A 79 -5.22 -2.75 -2.90
N ASP A 80 -5.82 -2.14 -3.93
CA ASP A 80 -7.28 -2.09 -4.10
C ASP A 80 -7.90 -3.47 -4.32
N ASN A 81 -7.10 -4.45 -4.75
CA ASN A 81 -7.52 -5.84 -4.96
C ASN A 81 -6.96 -6.81 -3.91
N GLY A 82 -6.42 -6.30 -2.78
CA GLY A 82 -5.98 -7.13 -1.66
C GLY A 82 -4.86 -8.13 -2.00
N VAL A 83 -3.96 -7.75 -2.92
CA VAL A 83 -2.86 -8.61 -3.37
C VAL A 83 -1.81 -8.78 -2.28
N TYR A 84 -1.41 -10.02 -2.03
CA TYR A 84 -0.25 -10.36 -1.22
C TYR A 84 1.03 -10.21 -2.05
N LEU A 85 1.68 -9.05 -1.96
CA LEU A 85 2.90 -8.76 -2.69
C LEU A 85 4.14 -9.24 -1.89
N SER A 86 4.83 -10.28 -2.35
CA SER A 86 6.09 -10.74 -1.77
C SER A 86 7.27 -10.23 -2.58
N THR A 87 8.24 -9.61 -1.92
CA THR A 87 9.44 -9.07 -2.57
C THR A 87 10.71 -9.42 -1.80
N ASP A 88 11.81 -9.70 -2.50
CA ASP A 88 13.12 -9.96 -1.88
C ASP A 88 13.94 -8.67 -1.64
N LEU A 89 13.52 -7.57 -2.26
CA LEU A 89 14.11 -6.24 -2.11
C LEU A 89 13.02 -5.25 -1.69
N LYS A 90 13.41 -4.23 -0.93
CA LYS A 90 12.54 -3.09 -0.63
C LYS A 90 11.90 -2.54 -1.92
N PRO A 91 10.57 -2.61 -2.08
CA PRO A 91 9.90 -2.12 -3.28
C PRO A 91 10.20 -0.63 -3.49
N LYS A 92 10.69 -0.27 -4.68
CA LYS A 92 10.83 1.12 -5.10
C LYS A 92 9.57 1.51 -5.86
N ILE A 93 9.05 2.71 -5.62
CA ILE A 93 8.02 3.30 -6.46
C ILE A 93 8.72 4.00 -7.63
N CYS A 94 8.28 3.75 -8.84
CA CYS A 94 8.80 4.43 -10.02
C CYS A 94 8.47 5.95 -9.97
N ASN A 95 9.23 6.78 -10.69
CA ASN A 95 9.06 8.25 -10.65
C ASN A 95 7.88 8.77 -11.50
N ASP A 96 7.05 7.87 -12.04
CA ASP A 96 5.87 8.15 -12.84
C ASP A 96 4.61 8.10 -11.97
N TRP A 97 4.37 9.18 -11.23
CA TRP A 97 3.22 9.30 -10.33
C TRP A 97 1.99 9.80 -11.06
N ASN A 98 1.48 9.00 -12.00
CA ASN A 98 0.22 9.28 -12.65
C ASN A 98 -0.83 8.26 -12.19
N LEU A 99 -1.94 8.76 -11.65
CA LEU A 99 -3.16 8.02 -11.40
C LEU A 99 -4.29 8.69 -12.16
N ASP A 100 -5.07 7.91 -12.90
CA ASP A 100 -6.18 8.43 -13.73
C ASP A 100 -7.45 8.74 -12.90
N ASP A 101 -7.28 9.19 -11.65
CA ASP A 101 -8.36 9.53 -10.71
C ASP A 101 -8.47 11.04 -10.40
N GLY A 102 -7.59 11.84 -11.00
CA GLY A 102 -7.57 13.30 -10.87
C GLY A 102 -7.09 13.79 -9.51
N LYS A 103 -6.50 12.93 -8.67
CA LYS A 103 -6.01 13.30 -7.34
C LYS A 103 -4.61 13.89 -7.42
N LYS A 104 -4.36 14.92 -6.61
CA LYS A 104 -3.03 15.52 -6.54
C LYS A 104 -2.09 14.63 -5.72
N ILE A 105 -1.02 14.17 -6.36
CA ILE A 105 0.05 13.39 -5.73
C ILE A 105 1.24 14.32 -5.43
N CYS A 106 1.73 14.27 -4.20
CA CYS A 106 2.88 15.06 -3.77
C CYS A 106 3.98 14.20 -3.19
N LYS A 107 5.22 14.67 -3.34
CA LYS A 107 6.36 14.09 -2.63
C LYS A 107 6.37 14.61 -1.21
N PHE A 108 6.46 13.72 -0.23
CA PHE A 108 6.75 14.14 1.13
C PHE A 108 8.23 14.55 1.25
N LEU A 109 8.48 15.78 1.70
CA LEU A 109 9.81 16.27 2.08
C LEU A 109 9.85 16.61 3.58
N ASN A 110 8.87 17.40 4.01
CA ASN A 110 8.55 17.75 5.38
C ASN A 110 7.10 18.29 5.41
N LEU A 111 6.53 18.53 6.59
CA LEU A 111 5.16 19.04 6.70
C LEU A 111 5.02 20.43 6.05
N GLU A 112 5.99 21.33 6.22
CA GLU A 112 5.94 22.68 5.63
C GLU A 112 5.80 22.68 4.11
N ALA A 113 6.41 21.72 3.41
CA ALA A 113 6.40 21.61 1.96
C ALA A 113 5.15 20.93 1.39
N ILE A 114 4.22 20.45 2.23
CA ILE A 114 2.98 19.87 1.75
C ILE A 114 2.06 20.98 1.25
N ASP A 115 1.65 20.86 0.00
CA ASP A 115 0.60 21.68 -0.61
C ASP A 115 -0.76 21.34 0.02
N THR A 116 -1.58 22.35 0.31
CA THR A 116 -2.86 22.16 1.01
C THR A 116 -3.89 21.37 0.22
N ASP A 117 -3.80 21.36 -1.11
CA ASP A 117 -4.66 20.56 -2.00
C ASP A 117 -4.07 19.18 -2.32
N CYS A 118 -2.97 18.79 -1.66
CA CYS A 118 -2.43 17.45 -1.78
C CYS A 118 -3.43 16.43 -1.26
N GLN A 119 -3.56 15.29 -1.96
CA GLN A 119 -4.48 14.22 -1.58
C GLN A 119 -3.73 12.90 -1.37
N TYR A 120 -2.70 12.65 -2.17
CA TYR A 120 -1.83 11.48 -2.05
C TYR A 120 -0.40 11.89 -1.75
N LEU A 121 0.24 11.22 -0.81
CA LEU A 121 1.64 11.47 -0.46
C LEU A 121 2.51 10.26 -0.79
N VAL A 122 3.64 10.52 -1.43
CA VAL A 122 4.71 9.53 -1.62
C VAL A 122 5.88 9.89 -0.72
N GLY A 123 6.17 9.03 0.25
CA GLY A 123 7.26 9.19 1.22
C GLY A 123 6.84 8.94 2.67
N ASN A 124 7.83 8.98 3.56
CA ASN A 124 7.67 8.63 4.97
C ASN A 124 7.38 9.86 5.81
N VAL A 125 6.16 9.93 6.37
CA VAL A 125 5.69 11.05 7.20
C VAL A 125 6.24 10.90 8.62
N THR A 126 6.83 11.96 9.16
CA THR A 126 7.27 12.03 10.56
C THR A 126 6.73 13.28 11.25
N VAL A 127 5.96 13.07 12.31
CA VAL A 127 5.44 14.09 13.21
C VAL A 127 6.18 14.01 14.54
N ASN A 128 6.66 15.13 15.04
CA ASN A 128 7.35 15.26 16.33
C ASN A 128 7.18 16.66 16.91
N SER A 129 7.72 16.89 18.11
CA SER A 129 7.63 18.19 18.81
C SER A 129 8.18 19.41 18.07
N LYS A 130 8.88 19.25 16.94
CA LYS A 130 9.35 20.38 16.10
C LYS A 130 8.35 20.79 15.02
N ASN A 131 7.35 19.97 14.73
CA ASN A 131 6.46 20.18 13.58
C ASN A 131 4.99 19.77 13.86
N GLU A 132 4.65 19.45 15.10
CA GLU A 132 3.31 19.01 15.49
C GLU A 132 2.24 20.11 15.33
N ASP A 133 2.64 21.37 15.24
CA ASP A 133 1.80 22.51 14.91
C ASP A 133 1.40 22.56 13.42
N LEU A 134 2.05 21.77 12.57
CA LEU A 134 1.81 21.70 11.12
C LEU A 134 1.01 20.47 10.69
N VAL A 135 0.51 19.67 11.63
CA VAL A 135 -0.23 18.42 11.31
C VAL A 135 -1.50 18.66 10.51
N TRP A 136 -2.10 19.86 10.58
CA TRP A 136 -3.25 20.27 9.78
C TRP A 136 -2.98 20.17 8.26
N LYS A 137 -1.72 20.21 7.82
CA LYS A 137 -1.36 20.00 6.40
C LYS A 137 -1.60 18.56 5.92
N LEU A 138 -1.82 17.63 6.83
CA LEU A 138 -2.16 16.24 6.52
C LEU A 138 -3.68 16.03 6.39
N GLU A 139 -4.51 17.04 6.68
CA GLU A 139 -5.97 16.91 6.72
C GLU A 139 -6.57 16.40 5.42
N ASN A 140 -6.08 16.84 4.26
CA ASN A 140 -6.60 16.44 2.96
C ASN A 140 -5.99 15.15 2.40
N ILE A 141 -5.02 14.57 3.12
CA ILE A 141 -4.33 13.37 2.66
C ILE A 141 -5.20 12.15 2.92
N SER A 142 -5.56 11.44 1.84
CA SER A 142 -6.28 10.18 1.94
C SER A 142 -5.44 8.94 1.69
N ARG A 143 -4.28 9.05 1.01
CA ARG A 143 -3.37 7.93 0.81
C ARG A 143 -1.92 8.31 1.02
N ILE A 144 -1.18 7.45 1.72
CA ILE A 144 0.26 7.59 1.94
C ILE A 144 0.96 6.34 1.42
N TYR A 145 1.85 6.51 0.45
CA TYR A 145 2.75 5.48 -0.06
C TYR A 145 4.11 5.63 0.63
N GLY A 146 4.24 4.97 1.78
CA GLY A 146 5.34 5.10 2.72
C GLY A 146 4.87 4.74 4.13
N SER A 147 5.56 5.27 5.14
CA SER A 147 5.24 5.06 6.56
C SER A 147 4.79 6.34 7.27
N ILE A 148 4.13 6.19 8.42
CA ILE A 148 3.80 7.29 9.33
C ILE A 148 4.44 7.01 10.69
N ALA A 149 5.18 7.99 11.20
CA ALA A 149 5.73 7.98 12.55
C ALA A 149 5.30 9.23 13.31
N VAL A 150 4.66 9.06 14.46
CA VAL A 150 4.35 10.15 15.40
C VAL A 150 5.15 9.89 16.68
N LEU A 151 6.15 10.73 16.95
CA LEU A 151 7.19 10.47 17.94
C LEU A 151 7.49 11.73 18.76
N SER A 152 7.57 11.60 20.08
CA SER A 152 8.08 12.67 20.97
C SER A 152 7.42 14.04 20.73
N THR A 153 6.10 14.03 20.56
CA THR A 153 5.22 15.21 20.52
C THR A 153 5.02 15.79 21.94
N LYS A 154 4.73 17.08 22.05
CA LYS A 154 4.51 17.77 23.34
C LYS A 154 3.06 18.23 23.49
N GLU A 155 2.53 18.90 22.48
CA GLU A 155 1.22 19.54 22.49
C GLU A 155 0.16 18.76 21.68
N LEU A 156 0.57 17.72 20.94
CA LEU A 156 -0.36 16.95 20.11
C LEU A 156 -1.35 16.15 20.98
N LEU A 157 -2.63 16.54 20.95
CA LEU A 157 -3.69 15.95 21.79
C LEU A 157 -4.38 14.74 21.15
N ASP A 158 -4.50 14.73 19.83
CA ASP A 158 -5.18 13.69 19.06
C ASP A 158 -4.65 13.59 17.61
N LEU A 159 -5.24 12.68 16.84
CA LEU A 159 -4.90 12.40 15.45
C LEU A 159 -6.05 12.75 14.48
N SER A 160 -6.93 13.67 14.86
CA SER A 160 -8.10 14.06 14.05
C SER A 160 -7.72 14.63 12.68
N PHE A 161 -6.50 15.16 12.55
CA PHE A 161 -5.93 15.59 11.26
C PHE A 161 -5.74 14.44 10.24
N PHE A 162 -5.90 13.17 10.65
CA PHE A 162 -5.97 12.03 9.73
C PHE A 162 -7.41 11.61 9.39
N ALA A 163 -8.41 12.46 9.60
CA ALA A 163 -9.82 12.12 9.35
C ALA A 163 -10.10 11.62 7.92
N ASN A 164 -9.35 12.10 6.92
CA ASN A 164 -9.49 11.66 5.53
C ASN A 164 -8.55 10.50 5.15
N LEU A 165 -7.66 10.05 6.03
CA LEU A 165 -6.63 9.05 5.72
C LEU A 165 -7.26 7.67 5.57
N GLU A 166 -7.45 7.22 4.33
CA GLU A 166 -7.99 5.91 3.98
C GLU A 166 -6.93 4.80 4.00
N GLN A 167 -5.70 5.09 3.56
CA GLN A 167 -4.72 4.05 3.26
C GLN A 167 -3.27 4.47 3.53
N VAL A 168 -2.48 3.53 4.08
CA VAL A 168 -1.03 3.65 4.23
C VAL A 168 -0.36 2.40 3.65
N ALA A 169 0.37 2.56 2.56
CA ALA A 169 1.09 1.50 1.87
C ALA A 169 2.59 1.58 2.18
N ASN A 170 3.02 0.83 3.19
CA ASN A 170 4.40 0.84 3.63
C ASN A 170 5.31 0.04 2.67
N THR A 171 6.16 0.75 1.93
CA THR A 171 7.13 0.16 1.01
C THR A 171 8.50 -0.09 1.65
N ASP A 172 8.66 0.14 2.96
CA ASP A 172 9.95 0.03 3.65
C ASP A 172 10.30 -1.39 4.11
N TYR A 173 9.31 -2.28 4.21
CA TYR A 173 9.51 -3.68 4.56
C TYR A 173 9.58 -4.55 3.29
N GLY A 174 10.79 -5.04 2.97
CA GLY A 174 11.00 -6.16 2.06
C GLY A 174 11.27 -7.42 2.87
N GLY A 175 10.41 -8.41 2.79
CA GLY A 175 10.49 -9.66 3.56
C GLY A 175 9.30 -10.57 3.30
N PHE A 176 9.48 -11.87 3.49
CA PHE A 176 8.66 -13.00 2.99
C PHE A 176 7.17 -13.06 3.36
N PHE A 177 6.61 -12.02 3.95
CA PHE A 177 5.19 -11.87 4.20
C PHE A 177 4.87 -10.38 4.11
N LEU A 178 4.18 -9.93 3.06
CA LEU A 178 3.14 -8.92 3.30
C LEU A 178 1.92 -9.65 3.88
N LYS A 179 2.13 -10.32 4.99
CA LYS A 179 1.06 -10.42 5.97
C LYS A 179 1.04 -9.02 6.52
N GLU A 180 -0.02 -8.32 6.16
CA GLU A 180 -0.18 -6.89 6.37
C GLU A 180 0.62 -6.07 5.32
N LEU A 181 -0.10 -5.32 4.46
CA LEU A 181 0.16 -3.88 4.49
C LEU A 181 0.06 -3.51 5.97
N GLU A 182 1.16 -3.66 6.71
CA GLU A 182 1.22 -3.12 8.06
C GLU A 182 1.00 -1.65 7.78
N ILE A 183 -0.16 -1.16 8.18
CA ILE A 183 -0.24 0.20 8.67
C ILE A 183 0.60 0.17 9.95
N THR A 184 1.93 0.09 9.80
CA THR A 184 2.91 0.36 10.84
C THR A 184 2.91 1.86 11.02
N ALA A 185 1.74 2.40 11.37
CA ALA A 185 1.68 3.60 12.16
C ALA A 185 2.23 3.18 13.53
N THR A 186 3.56 3.19 13.64
CA THR A 186 4.25 2.93 14.89
C THR A 186 4.04 4.18 15.74
N PHE A 187 2.87 4.28 16.36
CA PHE A 187 2.57 5.34 17.30
C PHE A 187 3.28 5.02 18.62
N ARG A 188 4.52 5.49 18.78
CA ARG A 188 5.16 5.52 20.10
C ARG A 188 4.72 6.78 20.82
N PHE A 189 3.56 6.68 21.47
CA PHE A 189 3.07 7.70 22.39
C PHE A 189 3.97 7.75 23.63
N GLN A 190 4.92 8.69 23.66
CA GLN A 190 5.72 8.97 24.84
C GLN A 190 5.20 10.24 25.54
N HIS A 191 3.95 10.20 26.02
CA HIS A 191 3.49 11.19 27.01
C HIS A 191 2.37 10.62 27.91
N PRO A 192 2.40 10.84 29.23
CA PRO A 192 1.41 10.29 30.17
C PRO A 192 0.00 10.90 30.06
N SER A 193 -0.24 11.83 29.14
CA SER A 193 -1.52 12.52 28.94
C SER A 193 -2.35 12.00 27.77
N TYR A 194 -1.89 10.99 27.02
CA TYR A 194 -2.74 10.36 26.00
C TYR A 194 -3.87 9.62 26.70
N SER A 195 -5.11 10.10 26.52
CA SER A 195 -6.27 9.36 27.03
C SER A 195 -6.37 8.03 26.29
N ASN A 196 -6.68 6.96 27.02
CA ASN A 196 -6.97 5.63 26.45
C ASN A 196 -7.97 5.69 25.28
N GLN A 197 -8.82 6.72 25.22
CA GLN A 197 -9.80 6.94 24.16
C GLN A 197 -9.18 7.30 22.80
N VAL A 198 -8.08 8.06 22.75
CA VAL A 198 -7.42 8.42 21.48
C VAL A 198 -6.69 7.21 20.90
N GLN A 199 -5.98 6.47 21.77
CA GLN A 199 -5.35 5.20 21.39
C GLN A 199 -6.42 4.19 20.93
N GLN A 200 -7.55 4.09 21.63
CA GLN A 200 -8.63 3.19 21.30
C GLN A 200 -9.39 3.61 20.03
N LYS A 201 -9.64 4.90 19.77
CA LYS A 201 -10.24 5.35 18.50
C LYS A 201 -9.33 5.07 17.31
N THR A 202 -8.03 5.28 17.47
CA THR A 202 -7.01 5.01 16.46
C THR A 202 -6.94 3.51 16.19
N GLN A 203 -6.83 2.70 17.25
CA GLN A 203 -6.88 1.25 17.14
C GLN A 203 -8.20 0.75 16.54
N ASN A 204 -9.34 1.34 16.92
CA ASN A 204 -10.65 0.97 16.36
C ASN A 204 -10.78 1.35 14.89
N TYR A 205 -10.20 2.46 14.45
CA TYR A 205 -10.15 2.84 13.03
C TYR A 205 -9.36 1.81 12.22
N PHE A 206 -8.16 1.45 12.69
CA PHE A 206 -7.33 0.44 12.03
C PHE A 206 -7.93 -0.97 12.14
N ASN A 207 -8.55 -1.31 13.27
CA ASN A 207 -9.29 -2.55 13.44
C ASN A 207 -10.54 -2.58 12.54
N ALA A 208 -11.22 -1.46 12.29
CA ALA A 208 -12.36 -1.42 11.37
C ALA A 208 -11.93 -1.63 9.92
N GLN A 209 -10.76 -1.11 9.52
CA GLN A 209 -10.16 -1.43 8.21
C GLN A 209 -9.74 -2.91 8.14
N TYR A 210 -9.20 -3.47 9.23
CA TYR A 210 -8.92 -4.90 9.35
C TYR A 210 -10.19 -5.76 9.27
N GLU A 211 -11.25 -5.40 9.99
CA GLU A 211 -12.54 -6.09 9.97
C GLU A 211 -13.25 -5.94 8.62
N ALA A 212 -13.10 -4.82 7.90
CA ALA A 212 -13.59 -4.68 6.54
C ALA A 212 -12.90 -5.69 5.60
N ILE A 213 -11.58 -5.85 5.72
CA ILE A 213 -10.79 -6.85 5.00
C ILE A 213 -11.20 -8.27 5.42
N VAL A 214 -11.36 -8.55 6.72
CA VAL A 214 -11.83 -9.85 7.23
C VAL A 214 -13.25 -10.16 6.80
N SER A 215 -14.15 -9.17 6.72
CA SER A 215 -15.53 -9.36 6.28
C SER A 215 -15.64 -9.67 4.78
N ILE A 216 -14.71 -9.17 3.97
CA ILE A 216 -14.55 -9.57 2.56
C ILE A 216 -14.11 -11.04 2.50
N LEU A 217 -13.24 -11.47 3.42
CA LEU A 217 -12.76 -12.86 3.55
C LEU A 217 -13.81 -13.83 4.16
N GLN A 218 -14.73 -13.35 5.00
CA GLN A 218 -15.78 -14.18 5.63
C GLN A 218 -17.06 -14.29 4.78
N ARG A 219 -17.36 -13.30 3.93
CA ARG A 219 -18.48 -13.41 2.96
C ARG A 219 -18.22 -14.50 1.91
N SER A 220 -16.97 -14.89 1.70
CA SER A 220 -16.58 -16.06 0.88
C SER A 220 -16.82 -17.42 1.56
N ASP A 221 -17.04 -17.48 2.87
CA ASP A 221 -17.32 -18.73 3.61
C ASP A 221 -18.82 -19.05 3.69
N HIS A 222 -19.70 -18.05 3.70
CA HIS A 222 -21.15 -18.27 3.87
C HIS A 222 -21.94 -18.54 2.58
N SER A 223 -21.35 -18.36 1.40
CA SER A 223 -21.99 -18.79 0.14
C SER A 223 -21.88 -20.30 -0.11
N ASP A 224 -21.13 -21.03 0.73
CA ASP A 224 -20.93 -22.48 0.61
C ASP A 224 -21.85 -23.30 1.55
N GLN A 225 -22.88 -22.69 2.16
CA GLN A 225 -23.91 -23.41 2.93
C GLN A 225 -25.33 -23.36 2.33
N GLU A 226 -25.52 -22.70 1.17
CA GLU A 226 -26.76 -22.77 0.39
C GLU A 226 -26.46 -23.01 -1.09
N GLN A 227 -25.98 -24.22 -1.44
CA GLN A 227 -26.23 -24.87 -2.73
C GLN A 227 -25.84 -26.35 -2.72
#